data_AF-A0AAD0WYS0-F1
#
_entry.id   AF-A0AAD0WYS0-F1
#
_cell.length_a   1.000
_cell.length_b   1.000
_cell.length_c   1.000
_cell.angle_alpha   90.00
_cell.angle_beta   90.00
_cell.angle_gamma   90.00
#
_symmetry.space_group_name_H-M   'P 1'
#
loop_
_entity.id
_entity.type
_entity.pdbx_description
1 polymer ?
#
loop_
_entity_poly.entity_id
_entity_poly.type
_entity_poly.pdbx_seq_one_letter_code
_entity_poly.pdbx_strand_id
1 'polypeptide(L)'
;MDQYYQVANYLIEDQLQAMQLIIDVATGASEEDESFLYKIDNDYFERQFLLRLISLATKRSQQTKTKGKLLNHVKKKACIYLFEIRGESVDNIAMVLNISHQEVLAYIDHIQMNFATAQERDNGRPLN
;
A
#
# COMPACT_ATOMS: atom_id res chain seq x y z
N MET A 1 -13.62 -0.83 9.80
CA MET A 1 -13.72 0.13 8.67
C MET A 1 -12.59 1.15 8.67
N ASP A 2 -12.28 1.78 9.80
CA ASP A 2 -11.25 2.85 9.86
C ASP A 2 -9.87 2.44 9.35
N GLN A 3 -9.40 1.22 9.62
CA GLN A 3 -8.09 0.77 9.15
C GLN A 3 -7.99 0.74 7.61
N TYR A 4 -9.00 0.22 6.91
CA TYR A 4 -8.99 0.17 5.44
C TYR A 4 -9.10 1.56 4.81
N TYR A 5 -9.82 2.47 5.46
CA TYR A 5 -9.88 3.86 5.07
C TYR A 5 -8.52 4.55 5.22
N GLN A 6 -7.81 4.30 6.32
CA GLN A 6 -6.45 4.79 6.52
C GLN A 6 -5.49 4.26 5.46
N VAL A 7 -5.59 2.97 5.09
CA VAL A 7 -4.77 2.38 4.03
C VAL A 7 -5.06 3.01 2.66
N ALA A 8 -6.34 3.14 2.29
CA ALA A 8 -6.71 3.72 1.00
C ALA A 8 -6.25 5.18 0.88
N ASN A 9 -6.39 5.97 1.96
CA ASN A 9 -5.88 7.35 2.01
C ASN A 9 -4.36 7.40 1.97
N TYR A 10 -3.68 6.49 2.67
CA TYR A 10 -2.23 6.38 2.61
C TYR A 10 -1.74 6.13 1.18
N LEU A 11 -2.43 5.27 0.40
CA LEU A 11 -2.06 4.92 -0.97
C LEU A 11 -2.31 6.06 -1.98
N ILE A 12 -3.48 6.71 -1.93
CA ILE A 12 -3.94 7.61 -3.00
C ILE A 12 -3.83 9.11 -2.63
N GLU A 13 -3.79 9.46 -1.33
CA GLU A 13 -3.73 10.85 -0.81
C GLU A 13 -4.86 11.80 -1.26
N ASP A 14 -5.87 11.27 -1.96
CA ASP A 14 -7.10 11.95 -2.33
C ASP A 14 -8.28 11.23 -1.65
N GLN A 15 -8.98 11.96 -0.78
CA GLN A 15 -10.02 11.43 0.08
C GLN A 15 -11.21 10.84 -0.71
N LEU A 16 -11.61 11.50 -1.80
CA LEU A 16 -12.73 11.07 -2.63
C LEU A 16 -12.34 9.80 -3.41
N GLN A 17 -11.14 9.77 -3.97
CA GLN A 17 -10.64 8.61 -4.69
C GLN A 17 -10.39 7.41 -3.76
N ALA A 18 -9.92 7.65 -2.54
CA ALA A 18 -9.74 6.63 -1.51
C ALA A 18 -11.10 6.04 -1.09
N MET A 19 -12.12 6.87 -0.88
CA MET A 19 -13.47 6.40 -0.58
C MET A 19 -14.06 5.57 -1.73
N GLN A 20 -13.93 6.05 -2.97
CA GLN A 20 -14.37 5.32 -4.16
C GLN A 20 -13.60 3.99 -4.32
N LEU A 21 -12.33 3.94 -3.92
CA LEU A 21 -11.55 2.71 -3.96
C LEU A 21 -12.13 1.65 -3.01
N ILE A 22 -12.48 2.05 -1.79
CA ILE A 22 -13.06 1.15 -0.77
C ILE A 22 -14.43 0.64 -1.22
N ILE A 23 -15.26 1.52 -1.76
CA ILE A 23 -16.59 1.17 -2.27
C ILE A 23 -16.45 0.12 -3.39
N ASP A 24 -15.61 0.38 -4.39
CA ASP A 24 -15.42 -0.55 -5.50
C ASP A 24 -14.94 -1.95 -5.05
N VAL A 25 -14.03 -2.00 -4.07
CA VAL A 25 -13.56 -3.30 -3.52
C VAL A 25 -14.66 -4.00 -2.73
N ALA A 26 -15.44 -3.27 -1.93
CA ALA A 26 -16.54 -3.84 -1.16
C ALA A 26 -17.70 -4.33 -2.06
N THR A 27 -18.03 -3.57 -3.11
CA THR A 27 -19.03 -3.97 -4.10
C THR A 27 -18.57 -5.21 -4.88
N GLY A 28 -17.32 -5.22 -5.36
CA GLY A 28 -16.76 -6.38 -6.06
C GLY A 28 -16.60 -7.62 -5.18
N ALA A 29 -16.40 -7.46 -3.86
CA ALA A 29 -16.43 -8.57 -2.92
C ALA A 29 -17.84 -9.11 -2.68
N SER A 30 -18.86 -8.25 -2.71
CA SER A 30 -20.25 -8.64 -2.47
C SER A 30 -20.87 -9.41 -3.66
N GLU A 31 -20.39 -9.17 -4.88
CA GLU A 31 -20.84 -9.86 -6.10
C GLU A 31 -20.23 -11.25 -6.28
N GLU A 32 -19.07 -11.53 -5.67
CA GLU A 32 -18.35 -12.79 -5.81
C GLU A 32 -18.70 -13.83 -4.73
N ASP A 33 -19.48 -13.47 -3.72
CA ASP A 33 -19.49 -14.19 -2.43
C ASP A 33 -20.87 -14.62 -1.90
N GLU A 34 -21.77 -15.09 -2.78
CA GLU A 34 -22.97 -15.84 -2.34
C GLU A 34 -22.64 -17.27 -1.84
N SER A 35 -21.38 -17.73 -1.95
CA SER A 35 -21.03 -19.16 -1.78
C SER A 35 -20.00 -19.51 -0.69
N PHE A 36 -19.37 -18.55 -0.01
CA PHE A 36 -18.19 -18.84 0.85
C PHE A 36 -18.36 -18.49 2.34
N LEU A 37 -19.61 -18.49 2.82
CA LEU A 37 -20.02 -17.91 4.11
C LEU A 37 -19.76 -18.75 5.38
N TYR A 38 -18.98 -19.83 5.34
CA TYR A 38 -18.73 -20.62 6.55
C TYR A 38 -17.24 -20.89 6.79
N LYS A 39 -16.69 -20.12 7.75
CA LYS A 39 -15.38 -20.31 8.44
C LYS A 39 -14.10 -19.95 7.68
N ILE A 40 -14.12 -18.95 6.82
CA ILE A 40 -12.86 -18.27 6.50
C ILE A 40 -12.59 -17.25 7.62
N ASP A 41 -11.40 -17.35 8.22
CA ASP A 41 -10.93 -16.50 9.31
C ASP A 41 -10.93 -15.02 8.90
N ASN A 42 -11.21 -14.14 9.87
CA ASN A 42 -11.27 -12.69 9.65
C ASN A 42 -9.99 -12.20 8.95
N ASP A 43 -8.82 -12.63 9.43
CA ASP A 43 -7.50 -12.27 8.91
C ASP A 43 -7.30 -12.60 7.42
N TYR A 44 -7.88 -13.71 6.94
CA TYR A 44 -7.80 -14.06 5.52
C TYR A 44 -8.60 -13.07 4.67
N PHE A 45 -9.82 -12.72 5.10
CA PHE A 45 -10.63 -11.71 4.43
C PHE A 45 -9.95 -10.34 4.48
N GLU A 46 -9.38 -9.96 5.62
CA GLU A 46 -8.64 -8.70 5.77
C GLU A 46 -7.48 -8.63 4.76
N ARG A 47 -6.72 -9.73 4.64
CA ARG A 47 -5.63 -9.85 3.67
C ARG A 47 -6.13 -9.75 2.24
N GLN A 48 -7.18 -10.48 1.87
CA GLN A 48 -7.75 -10.41 0.52
C GLN A 48 -8.26 -9.02 0.18
N PHE A 49 -8.93 -8.35 1.12
CA PHE A 49 -9.42 -6.99 0.96
C PHE A 49 -8.27 -6.00 0.73
N LEU A 50 -7.20 -6.12 1.52
CA LEU A 50 -5.98 -5.30 1.38
C LEU A 50 -5.32 -5.51 0.01
N LEU A 51 -5.18 -6.76 -0.45
CA LEU A 51 -4.61 -7.09 -1.74
C LEU A 51 -5.45 -6.52 -2.90
N ARG A 52 -6.77 -6.59 -2.80
CA ARG A 52 -7.69 -6.01 -3.78
C ARG A 52 -7.58 -4.48 -3.82
N LEU A 53 -7.51 -3.81 -2.66
CA LEU A 53 -7.28 -2.37 -2.57
C LEU A 53 -5.98 -1.95 -3.27
N ILE A 54 -4.87 -2.61 -2.96
CA ILE A 54 -3.55 -2.31 -3.53
C ILE A 54 -3.57 -2.55 -5.06
N SER A 55 -4.16 -3.65 -5.51
CA SER A 55 -4.27 -3.98 -6.93
C SER A 55 -5.08 -2.94 -7.69
N LEU A 56 -6.24 -2.54 -7.16
CA LEU A 56 -7.12 -1.55 -7.79
C LEU A 56 -6.47 -0.16 -7.80
N ALA A 57 -5.82 0.25 -6.72
CA ALA A 57 -5.07 1.51 -6.66
C ALA A 57 -3.94 1.53 -7.71
N THR A 58 -3.21 0.42 -7.83
CA THR A 58 -2.14 0.26 -8.83
C THR A 58 -2.72 0.36 -10.25
N LYS A 59 -3.80 -0.36 -10.56
CA LYS A 59 -4.47 -0.30 -11.88
C LYS A 59 -4.96 1.11 -12.22
N ARG A 60 -5.61 1.79 -11.29
CA ARG A 60 -6.07 3.19 -11.50
C ARG A 60 -4.88 4.13 -11.75
N SER A 61 -3.77 3.95 -11.05
CA SER A 61 -2.55 4.75 -11.27
C SER A 61 -1.86 4.47 -12.60
N GLN A 62 -2.07 3.29 -13.21
CA GLN A 62 -1.60 2.97 -14.56
C GLN A 62 -2.46 3.64 -15.65
N GLN A 63 -3.75 3.84 -15.38
CA GLN A 63 -4.72 4.40 -16.33
C GLN A 63 -4.68 5.94 -16.41
N THR A 64 -4.09 6.62 -15.42
CA THR A 64 -3.93 8.08 -15.43
C THR A 64 -2.74 8.51 -16.31
N LYS A 65 -2.90 9.62 -17.04
CA LYS A 65 -1.94 10.10 -18.07
C LYS A 65 -0.57 10.54 -17.52
N THR A 66 -0.40 10.61 -16.20
CA THR A 66 0.87 10.91 -15.49
C THR A 66 1.70 9.62 -15.29
N LYS A 67 2.09 9.05 -16.43
CA LYS A 67 2.53 7.65 -16.74
C LYS A 67 3.70 7.00 -15.97
N GLY A 68 4.07 7.40 -14.76
CA GLY A 68 5.06 6.59 -14.02
C GLY A 68 5.38 7.04 -12.60
N LYS A 69 5.39 8.35 -12.35
CA LYS A 69 5.65 8.88 -11.01
C LYS A 69 4.56 8.47 -10.02
N LEU A 70 3.29 8.53 -10.42
CA LEU A 70 2.16 8.17 -9.56
C LEU A 70 2.09 6.65 -9.32
N LEU A 71 2.34 5.84 -10.35
CA LEU A 71 2.41 4.37 -10.22
C LEU A 71 3.52 3.93 -9.28
N ASN A 72 4.74 4.47 -9.46
CA ASN A 72 5.86 4.19 -8.57
C ASN A 72 5.58 4.69 -7.15
N HIS A 73 4.86 5.79 -7.00
CA HIS A 73 4.45 6.30 -5.69
C HIS A 73 3.49 5.34 -4.96
N VAL A 74 2.45 4.85 -5.63
CA VAL A 74 1.49 3.88 -5.05
C VAL A 74 2.18 2.56 -4.72
N LYS A 75 3.00 2.01 -5.63
CA LYS A 75 3.75 0.78 -5.38
C LYS A 75 4.74 0.92 -4.22
N LYS A 76 5.47 2.04 -4.17
CA LYS A 76 6.39 2.34 -3.06
C LYS A 76 5.63 2.39 -1.74
N LYS A 77 4.50 3.09 -1.66
CA LYS A 77 3.68 3.16 -0.46
C LYS A 77 3.13 1.79 -0.04
N ALA A 78 2.58 1.03 -0.98
CA ALA A 78 2.11 -0.31 -0.69
C ALA A 78 3.24 -1.20 -0.14
N CYS A 79 4.45 -1.09 -0.72
CA CYS A 79 5.65 -1.78 -0.23
C CYS A 79 5.99 -1.41 1.21
N ILE A 80 6.01 -0.11 1.54
CA ILE A 80 6.26 0.39 2.90
C ILE A 80 5.22 -0.15 3.87
N TYR A 81 3.94 -0.07 3.51
CA TYR A 81 2.85 -0.52 4.37
C TYR A 81 2.94 -2.02 4.68
N LEU A 82 3.17 -2.85 3.65
CA LEU A 82 3.28 -4.29 3.82
C LEU A 82 4.50 -4.69 4.66
N PHE A 83 5.62 -3.99 4.51
CA PHE A 83 6.84 -4.25 5.28
C PHE A 83 6.76 -3.74 6.72
N GLU A 84 6.57 -2.44 6.93
CA GLU A 84 6.67 -1.79 8.25
C GLU A 84 5.46 -2.07 9.15
N ILE A 85 4.25 -2.11 8.56
CA ILE A 85 3.01 -2.17 9.34
C ILE A 85 2.49 -3.61 9.44
N ARG A 86 2.58 -4.38 8.35
CA ARG A 86 2.10 -5.78 8.34
C ARG A 86 3.21 -6.81 8.60
N GLY A 87 4.48 -6.41 8.57
CA GLY A 87 5.61 -7.32 8.80
C GLY A 87 5.75 -8.40 7.73
N GLU A 88 5.30 -8.15 6.49
CA GLU A 88 5.38 -9.14 5.42
C GLU A 88 6.82 -9.29 4.90
N SER A 89 7.17 -10.52 4.47
CA SER A 89 8.47 -10.80 3.89
C SER A 89 8.66 -10.15 2.52
N VAL A 90 9.91 -9.85 2.17
CA VAL A 90 10.29 -9.32 0.85
C VAL A 90 9.75 -10.18 -0.30
N ASP A 91 9.80 -11.51 -0.15
CA ASP A 91 9.27 -12.46 -1.15
C ASP A 91 7.78 -12.27 -1.38
N ASN A 92 7.00 -12.17 -0.30
CA ASN A 92 5.54 -12.01 -0.40
C ASN A 92 5.19 -10.63 -0.98
N ILE A 93 5.91 -9.57 -0.60
CA ILE A 93 5.71 -8.22 -1.13
C ILE A 93 6.02 -8.16 -2.63
N ALA A 94 7.13 -8.77 -3.07
CA ALA A 94 7.51 -8.83 -4.49
C ALA A 94 6.42 -9.53 -5.32
N MET A 95 5.89 -10.65 -4.80
CA MET A 95 4.79 -11.38 -5.42
C MET A 95 3.50 -10.55 -5.49
N VAL A 96 3.10 -9.91 -4.38
CA VAL A 96 1.86 -9.12 -4.28
C VAL A 96 1.87 -7.90 -5.19
N LEU A 97 2.99 -7.17 -5.24
CA LEU A 97 3.11 -5.93 -6.01
C LEU A 97 3.56 -6.14 -7.46
N ASN A 98 3.88 -7.40 -7.82
CA ASN A 98 4.45 -7.79 -9.10
C ASN A 98 5.63 -6.87 -9.48
N ILE A 99 6.63 -6.86 -8.61
CA ILE A 99 7.91 -6.13 -8.74
C ILE A 99 9.06 -7.06 -8.35
N SER A 100 10.27 -6.72 -8.75
CA SER A 100 11.46 -7.49 -8.37
C SER A 100 11.81 -7.32 -6.89
N HIS A 101 12.51 -8.31 -6.30
CA HIS A 101 13.10 -8.19 -4.96
C HIS A 101 14.00 -6.97 -4.82
N GLN A 102 14.75 -6.64 -5.87
CA GLN A 102 15.62 -5.46 -5.90
C GLN A 102 14.81 -4.17 -5.76
N GLU A 103 13.66 -4.06 -6.42
CA GLU A 103 12.76 -2.92 -6.27
C GLU A 103 12.15 -2.84 -4.86
N VAL A 104 11.77 -3.98 -4.26
CA VAL A 104 11.29 -4.03 -2.87
C VAL A 104 12.36 -3.49 -1.92
N LEU A 105 13.59 -4.00 -2.01
CA LEU A 105 14.71 -3.55 -1.20
C LEU A 105 15.02 -2.07 -1.43
N ALA A 106 15.04 -1.61 -2.68
CA ALA A 106 15.25 -0.20 -2.99
C ALA A 106 14.17 0.71 -2.38
N TYR A 107 12.90 0.27 -2.38
CA TYR A 107 11.82 1.02 -1.74
C TYR A 107 11.94 1.08 -0.22
N ILE A 108 12.41 0.00 0.42
CA ILE A 108 12.65 -0.07 1.87
C ILE A 108 13.88 0.77 2.26
N ASP A 109 14.99 0.67 1.53
CA ASP A 109 16.22 1.42 1.81
C ASP A 109 16.01 2.94 1.72
N HIS A 110 15.17 3.39 0.79
CA HIS A 110 14.77 4.80 0.69
C HIS A 110 14.04 5.32 1.95
N ILE A 111 13.43 4.45 2.77
CA ILE A 111 12.84 4.83 4.05
C ILE A 111 13.96 5.12 5.06
N GLN A 112 14.92 4.19 5.19
CA GLN A 112 16.00 4.27 6.18
C GLN A 112 16.91 5.48 5.94
N MET A 113 17.20 5.82 4.68
CA MET A 113 17.98 7.03 4.35
C MET A 113 17.27 8.34 4.70
N ASN A 114 15.94 8.40 4.58
CA ASN A 114 15.17 9.60 4.93
C ASN A 114 15.07 9.80 6.45
N PHE A 115 15.05 8.71 7.24
CA PHE A 115 15.14 8.80 8.70
C PHE A 115 16.54 9.20 9.17
N ALA A 116 17.60 8.64 8.57
CA ALA A 116 18.98 9.01 8.90
C ALA A 116 19.28 10.50 8.60
N THR A 117 18.89 10.99 7.42
CA THR A 117 19.08 12.41 7.06
C THR A 117 18.18 13.37 7.86
N ALA A 118 17.03 12.93 8.36
CA ALA A 118 16.21 13.72 9.29
C ALA A 118 16.87 13.83 10.68
N GLN A 119 17.46 12.76 11.19
CA GLN A 119 18.21 12.76 12.46
C GLN A 119 19.50 13.60 12.40
N GLU A 120 20.22 13.58 11.27
CA GLU A 120 21.42 14.40 11.08
C GLU A 120 21.11 15.91 11.03
N ARG A 121 19.93 16.29 10.52
CA ARG A 121 19.50 17.71 10.50
C ARG A 121 19.06 18.22 11.87
N ASP A 122 18.58 17.35 12.75
CA ASP A 122 18.14 17.69 14.11
C ASP A 122 19.33 17.75 15.10
N ASN A 123 20.35 16.92 14.87
CA ASN A 123 21.58 16.90 15.69
C ASN A 123 22.69 17.87 15.20
N GLY A 124 22.41 18.69 14.17
CA GLY A 124 23.42 19.40 13.40
C GLY A 124 23.43 20.93 13.51
N ARG A 125 22.78 21.55 14.50
CA ARG A 125 22.95 23.00 14.76
C ARG A 125 23.89 23.24 15.94
N PRO A 126 25.16 23.64 15.72
CA PRO A 126 25.82 24.45 16.73
C PRO A 126 25.12 25.81 16.74
N LEU A 127 24.60 26.19 17.92
CA LEU A 127 24.18 27.56 18.21
C LEU A 127 25.40 28.47 18.01
N ASN A 128 25.36 29.30 16.96
CA ASN A 128 26.11 30.55 16.91
C ASN A 128 25.16 31.67 17.28
#